data_AF-A0A0S8CYY4-F1
#
_entry.id   AF-A0A0S8CYY4-F1
#
_cell.length_a   1.000
_cell.length_b   1.000
_cell.length_c   1.000
_cell.angle_alpha   90.00
_cell.angle_beta   90.00
_cell.angle_gamma   90.00
#
_symmetry.space_group_name_H-M   'P 1'
#
loop_
_entity.id
_entity.type
_entity.pdbx_description
1 polymer ?
#
loop_
_entity_poly.entity_id
_entity_poly.type
_entity_poly.pdbx_seq_one_letter_code
_entity_poly.pdbx_strand_id
1 'polypeptide(L)'
;MDNLNVKRWTGAFIGGLFLSGIVQGIVQDILPDLLPEKPVMALFPLDLSLGLTIGAIQAFVLRRYLVRAWIWVVATGVAVAAAEVVAGFILHDTMGLKFGFYRSPMPEALTALFIVGVTLGVCLGSAQWLVLFQAGYRLRSLLWIPVTIIGCTAAIAVADYLAVPEAMLMSFLGLLVGLILGGVIYGVLTGLVLTKFILNPKDTQS
;
A
#
# COMPACT_ATOMS: atom_id res chain seq x y z
N MET A 1 -14.58 -7.26 23.16
CA MET A 1 -13.63 -6.23 22.68
C MET A 1 -14.27 -4.89 22.98
N ASP A 2 -13.68 -4.09 23.85
CA ASP A 2 -14.31 -2.85 24.31
C ASP A 2 -14.29 -1.77 23.22
N ASN A 3 -15.43 -1.10 23.01
CA ASN A 3 -15.62 0.01 22.05
C ASN A 3 -14.58 1.14 22.20
N LEU A 4 -13.97 1.26 23.39
CA LEU A 4 -12.91 2.21 23.70
C LEU A 4 -11.60 1.93 22.96
N ASN A 5 -11.29 0.67 22.67
CA ASN A 5 -10.11 0.34 21.87
C ASN A 5 -10.31 0.79 20.43
N VAL A 6 -11.43 0.43 19.80
CA VAL A 6 -11.68 0.73 18.37
C VAL A 6 -11.49 2.23 18.07
N LYS A 7 -12.11 3.13 18.85
CA LYS A 7 -11.98 4.59 18.64
C LYS A 7 -10.53 5.11 18.77
N ARG A 8 -9.78 4.63 19.75
CA ARG A 8 -8.39 5.05 19.97
C ARG A 8 -7.48 4.64 18.80
N TRP A 9 -7.77 3.49 18.20
CA TRP A 9 -6.97 2.93 17.11
C TRP A 9 -7.35 3.48 15.73
N THR A 10 -8.62 3.82 15.50
CA THR A 10 -9.01 4.60 14.31
C THR A 10 -8.26 5.94 14.29
N GLY A 11 -8.10 6.59 15.44
CA GLY A 11 -7.31 7.81 15.57
C GLY A 11 -5.82 7.64 15.26
N ALA A 12 -5.19 6.57 15.77
CA ALA A 12 -3.79 6.26 15.47
C ALA A 12 -3.56 5.90 13.98
N PHE A 13 -4.50 5.17 13.38
CA PHE A 13 -4.48 4.83 11.95
C PHE A 13 -4.60 6.07 11.07
N ILE A 14 -5.60 6.93 11.34
CA ILE A 14 -5.78 8.19 10.63
C ILE A 14 -4.56 9.10 10.86
N GLY A 15 -4.04 9.16 12.08
CA GLY A 15 -2.85 9.95 12.41
C GLY A 15 -1.59 9.48 11.67
N GLY A 16 -1.37 8.17 11.55
CA GLY A 16 -0.25 7.61 10.79
C GLY A 16 -0.33 7.88 9.29
N LEU A 17 -1.52 7.71 8.69
CA LEU A 17 -1.77 8.05 7.28
C LEU A 17 -1.63 9.55 7.02
N PHE A 18 -2.10 10.38 7.95
CA PHE A 18 -1.98 11.84 7.87
C PHE A 18 -0.51 12.27 7.95
N LEU A 19 0.26 11.69 8.86
CA LEU A 19 1.69 11.98 8.98
C LEU A 19 2.45 11.53 7.74
N SER A 20 2.18 10.33 7.20
CA SER A 20 2.84 9.86 5.98
C SER A 20 2.49 10.71 4.77
N GLY A 21 1.22 11.15 4.65
CA GLY A 21 0.78 12.05 3.58
C GLY A 21 1.42 13.44 3.66
N ILE A 22 1.60 13.99 4.87
CA ILE A 22 2.33 15.24 5.08
C ILE A 22 3.79 15.09 4.68
N VAL A 23 4.46 14.03 5.13
CA VAL A 23 5.86 13.79 4.78
C VAL A 23 5.98 13.57 3.27
N GLN A 24 5.05 12.87 2.63
CA GLN A 24 4.99 12.74 1.17
C GLN A 24 4.84 14.08 0.45
N GLY A 25 3.91 14.93 0.87
CA GLY A 25 3.71 16.25 0.26
C GLY A 25 4.95 17.14 0.41
N ILE A 26 5.52 17.21 1.61
CA ILE A 26 6.74 17.99 1.88
C ILE A 26 7.92 17.46 1.04
N VAL A 27 8.10 16.14 0.97
CA VAL A 27 9.17 15.55 0.17
C VAL A 27 8.93 15.80 -1.32
N GLN A 28 7.72 15.63 -1.85
CA GLN A 28 7.45 15.88 -3.26
C GLN A 28 7.61 17.34 -3.68
N ASP A 29 7.32 18.28 -2.78
CA ASP A 29 7.47 19.72 -3.07
C ASP A 29 8.92 20.22 -2.93
N ILE A 30 9.73 19.62 -2.05
CA ILE A 30 11.09 20.10 -1.73
C ILE A 30 12.19 19.30 -2.43
N LEU A 31 11.99 18.00 -2.62
CA LEU A 31 13.02 17.08 -3.12
C LEU A 31 13.40 17.28 -4.61
N PRO A 32 12.51 17.69 -5.53
CA PRO A 32 12.88 17.95 -6.93
C PRO A 32 13.97 19.03 -7.08
N ASP A 33 13.94 20.04 -6.21
CA ASP A 33 14.91 21.14 -6.23
C ASP A 33 16.26 20.75 -5.60
N LEU A 34 16.28 19.70 -4.76
CA LEU A 34 17.47 19.25 -4.02
C LEU A 34 18.21 18.08 -4.66
N LEU A 35 17.54 17.23 -5.47
CA LEU A 35 18.12 16.03 -6.05
C LEU A 35 17.72 15.84 -7.53
N PRO A 36 18.28 16.63 -8.46
CA PRO A 36 17.86 16.66 -9.86
C PRO A 36 18.17 15.38 -10.65
N GLU A 37 19.10 14.52 -10.20
CA GLU A 37 19.61 13.41 -11.03
C GLU A 37 19.16 12.00 -10.62
N LYS A 38 18.54 11.79 -9.44
CA LYS A 38 18.13 10.43 -8.98
C LYS A 38 16.85 10.41 -8.12
N PRO A 39 15.69 10.82 -8.65
CA PRO A 39 14.45 10.94 -7.87
C PRO A 39 13.97 9.59 -7.27
N VAL A 40 14.16 8.47 -7.98
CA VAL A 40 13.60 7.16 -7.56
C VAL A 40 14.25 6.62 -6.28
N MET A 41 15.57 6.76 -6.13
CA MET A 41 16.29 6.28 -4.93
C MET A 41 16.06 7.18 -3.72
N ALA A 42 15.72 8.45 -3.94
CA ALA A 42 15.48 9.42 -2.87
C ALA A 42 14.12 9.23 -2.18
N LEU A 43 13.16 8.59 -2.85
CA LEU A 43 11.85 8.23 -2.28
C LEU A 43 11.90 6.92 -1.46
N PHE A 44 12.95 6.11 -1.61
CA PHE A 44 13.08 4.83 -0.90
C PHE A 44 12.86 4.92 0.62
N PRO A 45 13.44 5.88 1.37
CA PRO A 45 13.21 5.98 2.82
C PRO A 45 11.75 6.29 3.17
N LEU A 46 11.08 7.06 2.32
CA LEU A 46 9.69 7.47 2.47
C LEU A 46 8.76 6.27 2.25
N ASP A 47 8.97 5.52 1.17
CA ASP A 47 8.15 4.36 0.82
C ASP A 47 8.37 3.21 1.80
N LEU A 48 9.60 3.05 2.28
CA LEU A 48 9.91 2.15 3.40
C LEU A 48 9.14 2.56 4.65
N SER A 49 9.12 3.85 5.00
CA SER A 49 8.37 4.33 6.18
C SER A 49 6.87 4.10 6.06
N LEU A 50 6.30 4.28 4.86
CA LEU A 50 4.89 4.00 4.56
C LEU A 50 4.60 2.51 4.73
N GLY A 51 5.41 1.64 4.13
CA GLY A 51 5.24 0.20 4.22
C GLY A 51 5.42 -0.34 5.65
N LEU A 52 6.35 0.22 6.43
CA LEU A 52 6.50 -0.11 7.85
C LEU A 52 5.26 0.31 8.66
N THR A 53 4.67 1.47 8.36
CA THR A 53 3.46 1.96 9.02
C THR A 53 2.27 1.04 8.72
N ILE A 54 2.04 0.71 7.45
CA ILE A 54 1.01 -0.24 7.00
C ILE A 54 1.23 -1.60 7.68
N GLY A 55 2.47 -2.10 7.63
CA GLY A 55 2.87 -3.36 8.23
C GLY A 55 2.61 -3.40 9.74
N ALA A 56 2.92 -2.32 10.47
CA ALA A 56 2.69 -2.22 11.90
C ALA A 56 1.20 -2.28 12.25
N ILE A 57 0.36 -1.58 11.49
CA ILE A 57 -1.10 -1.61 11.64
C ILE A 57 -1.63 -3.03 11.40
N GLN A 58 -1.20 -3.69 10.33
CA GLN A 58 -1.62 -5.07 10.03
C GLN A 58 -1.11 -6.06 11.08
N ALA A 59 0.15 -5.93 11.51
CA ALA A 59 0.77 -6.77 12.53
C ALA A 59 0.03 -6.70 13.87
N PHE A 60 -0.55 -5.54 14.22
CA PHE A 60 -1.35 -5.41 15.44
C PHE A 60 -2.61 -6.30 15.43
N VAL A 61 -3.24 -6.47 14.27
CA VAL A 61 -4.38 -7.39 14.08
C VAL A 61 -3.86 -8.83 14.04
N LEU A 62 -2.76 -9.06 13.33
CA LEU A 62 -2.19 -10.38 13.10
C LEU A 62 -1.45 -10.98 14.30
N ARG A 63 -1.04 -10.20 15.30
CA ARG A 63 -0.33 -10.72 16.51
C ARG A 63 -1.13 -11.74 17.31
N ARG A 64 -2.44 -11.84 17.08
CA ARG A 64 -3.31 -12.87 17.66
C ARG A 64 -3.14 -14.24 16.99
N TYR A 65 -2.55 -14.25 15.79
CA TYR A 65 -2.48 -15.40 14.89
C TYR A 65 -1.03 -15.72 14.50
N LEU A 66 -0.13 -14.74 14.49
CA LEU A 66 1.28 -14.87 14.17
C LEU A 66 2.14 -14.61 15.40
N VAL A 67 2.91 -15.62 15.84
CA VAL A 67 3.88 -15.49 16.95
C VAL A 67 4.94 -14.42 16.65
N ARG A 68 5.34 -14.28 15.38
CA ARG A 68 6.37 -13.35 14.91
C ARG A 68 5.78 -12.27 14.00
N ALA A 69 4.75 -11.57 14.49
CA ALA A 69 4.09 -10.50 13.74
C ALA A 69 5.03 -9.34 13.33
N TRP A 70 6.18 -9.15 13.99
CA TRP A 70 7.17 -8.16 13.58
C TRP A 70 7.79 -8.48 12.20
N ILE A 71 7.89 -9.75 11.81
CA ILE A 71 8.39 -10.16 10.48
C ILE A 71 7.44 -9.64 9.39
N TRP A 72 6.13 -9.60 9.68
CA TRP A 72 5.13 -9.00 8.79
C TRP A 72 5.40 -7.53 8.52
N VAL A 73 5.77 -6.77 9.55
CA VAL A 73 6.07 -5.34 9.45
C VAL A 73 7.24 -5.12 8.51
N VAL A 74 8.33 -5.85 8.74
CA VAL A 74 9.55 -5.76 7.94
C VAL A 74 9.28 -6.18 6.49
N ALA A 75 8.56 -7.30 6.29
CA ALA A 75 8.21 -7.78 4.96
C ALA A 75 7.37 -6.76 4.18
N THR A 76 6.41 -6.12 4.84
CA THR A 76 5.56 -5.09 4.23
C THR A 76 6.38 -3.84 3.89
N GLY A 77 7.24 -3.37 4.79
CA GLY A 77 8.14 -2.24 4.55
C GLY A 77 9.03 -2.43 3.34
N VAL A 78 9.75 -3.56 3.30
CA VAL A 78 10.66 -3.89 2.19
C VAL A 78 9.89 -4.07 0.89
N ALA A 79 8.71 -4.69 0.93
CA ALA A 79 7.92 -4.91 -0.28
C ALA A 79 7.38 -3.63 -0.91
N VAL A 80 6.92 -2.66 -0.10
CA VAL A 80 6.47 -1.35 -0.61
C VAL A 80 7.64 -0.61 -1.25
N ALA A 81 8.77 -0.50 -0.56
CA ALA A 81 9.95 0.18 -1.10
C ALA A 81 10.48 -0.49 -2.39
N ALA A 82 10.49 -1.83 -2.44
CA ALA A 82 10.89 -2.57 -3.63
C ALA A 82 9.88 -2.37 -4.78
N ALA A 83 8.59 -2.34 -4.50
CA ALA A 83 7.56 -2.15 -5.50
C ALA A 83 7.67 -0.78 -6.18
N GLU A 84 7.90 0.28 -5.42
CA GLU A 84 8.06 1.65 -5.94
C GLU A 84 9.30 1.77 -6.83
N VAL A 85 10.42 1.17 -6.42
CA VAL A 85 11.63 1.11 -7.25
C VAL A 85 11.36 0.38 -8.56
N VAL A 86 10.73 -0.80 -8.50
CA VAL A 86 10.40 -1.61 -9.69
C VAL A 86 9.40 -0.89 -10.59
N ALA A 87 8.34 -0.31 -10.02
CA ALA A 87 7.34 0.45 -10.77
C ALA A 87 7.99 1.68 -11.42
N GLY A 88 8.85 2.40 -10.71
CA GLY A 88 9.62 3.52 -11.24
C GLY A 88 10.48 3.14 -12.45
N PHE A 89 11.19 2.00 -12.39
CA PHE A 89 11.93 1.48 -13.55
C PHE A 89 11.02 1.10 -14.71
N ILE A 90 9.93 0.37 -14.45
CA ILE A 90 8.97 -0.02 -15.50
C ILE A 90 8.38 1.23 -16.17
N LEU A 91 7.95 2.21 -15.38
CA LEU A 91 7.38 3.46 -15.90
C LEU A 91 8.41 4.28 -16.68
N HIS A 92 9.67 4.30 -16.23
CA HIS A 92 10.75 4.94 -16.97
C HIS A 92 10.99 4.30 -18.33
N ASP A 93 11.10 2.98 -18.36
CA ASP A 93 11.42 2.25 -19.60
C ASP A 93 10.22 2.21 -20.56
N THR A 94 8.99 2.22 -20.05
CA THR A 94 7.78 2.14 -20.88
C THR A 94 7.24 3.50 -21.33
N MET A 95 7.42 4.56 -20.53
CA MET A 95 6.79 5.87 -20.77
C MET A 95 7.78 7.04 -20.86
N GLY A 96 9.10 6.78 -20.76
CA GLY A 96 10.14 7.79 -20.99
C GLY A 96 10.15 8.95 -20.00
N LEU A 97 9.66 8.73 -18.77
CA LEU A 97 9.53 9.70 -17.66
C LEU A 97 9.34 11.17 -18.11
N LYS A 98 8.13 11.52 -18.56
CA LYS A 98 7.59 12.84 -18.24
C LYS A 98 6.81 12.72 -16.94
N PHE A 99 7.52 12.74 -15.81
CA PHE A 99 6.92 12.72 -14.48
C PHE A 99 5.92 13.87 -14.34
N GLY A 100 4.65 13.52 -14.50
CA GLY A 100 3.53 14.42 -14.52
C GLY A 100 2.27 13.59 -14.72
N PHE A 101 1.91 12.81 -13.70
CA PHE A 101 0.65 12.03 -13.65
C PHE A 101 -0.56 12.87 -14.11
N TYR A 102 -0.51 14.18 -13.87
CA TYR A 102 -1.55 15.16 -14.20
C TYR A 102 -1.51 15.73 -15.63
N ARG A 103 -0.56 15.33 -16.49
CA ARG A 103 -0.41 15.92 -17.85
C ARG A 103 -0.38 14.92 -19.00
N SER A 104 -0.42 13.62 -18.75
CA SER A 104 -0.49 12.62 -19.84
C SER A 104 -1.93 12.44 -20.34
N PRO A 105 -2.13 12.18 -21.65
CA PRO A 105 -3.45 11.81 -22.17
C PRO A 105 -4.00 10.56 -21.47
N MET A 106 -5.32 10.52 -21.28
CA MET A 106 -6.05 9.56 -20.44
C MET A 106 -5.69 8.06 -20.57
N PRO A 107 -5.21 7.52 -21.72
CA PRO A 107 -4.77 6.12 -21.80
C PRO A 107 -3.46 5.84 -21.05
N GLU A 108 -2.53 6.80 -21.03
CA GLU A 108 -1.18 6.62 -20.47
C GLU A 108 -1.21 6.66 -18.94
N ALA A 109 -1.99 7.59 -18.36
CA ALA A 109 -2.19 7.68 -16.91
C ALA A 109 -2.81 6.40 -16.34
N LEU A 110 -3.86 5.87 -16.98
CA LEU A 110 -4.50 4.62 -16.56
C LEU A 110 -3.54 3.43 -16.61
N THR A 111 -2.70 3.37 -17.65
CA THR A 111 -1.68 2.33 -17.80
C THR A 111 -0.62 2.44 -16.70
N ALA A 112 -0.19 3.66 -16.37
CA ALA A 112 0.79 3.89 -15.32
C ALA A 112 0.25 3.45 -13.94
N LEU A 113 -0.98 3.83 -13.62
CA LEU A 113 -1.65 3.48 -12.37
C LEU A 113 -1.86 1.97 -12.24
N PHE A 114 -2.24 1.31 -13.34
CA PHE A 114 -2.36 -0.13 -13.37
C PHE A 114 -1.02 -0.83 -13.09
N ILE A 115 0.06 -0.36 -13.71
CA ILE A 115 1.43 -0.88 -13.48
C ILE A 115 1.81 -0.72 -12.00
N VAL A 116 1.62 0.46 -11.42
CA VAL A 116 1.94 0.71 -10.00
C VAL A 116 1.12 -0.20 -9.09
N GLY A 117 -0.19 -0.31 -9.33
CA GLY A 117 -1.08 -1.14 -8.52
C GLY A 117 -0.76 -2.62 -8.56
N VAL A 118 -0.47 -3.13 -9.76
CA VAL A 118 -0.09 -4.53 -9.95
C VAL A 118 1.28 -4.81 -9.33
N THR A 119 2.29 -3.96 -9.57
CA THR A 119 3.63 -4.14 -9.02
C THR A 119 3.60 -4.11 -7.49
N LEU A 120 2.91 -3.13 -6.89
CA LEU A 120 2.72 -3.05 -5.44
C LEU A 120 2.01 -4.29 -4.90
N GLY A 121 0.94 -4.71 -5.57
CA GLY A 121 0.17 -5.88 -5.20
C GLY A 121 0.95 -7.20 -5.25
N VAL A 122 1.78 -7.38 -6.28
CA VAL A 122 2.63 -8.57 -6.44
C VAL A 122 3.72 -8.59 -5.37
N CYS A 123 4.45 -7.50 -5.20
CA CYS A 123 5.55 -7.42 -4.23
C CYS A 123 5.03 -7.62 -2.80
N LEU A 124 4.01 -6.87 -2.41
CA LEU A 124 3.43 -6.91 -1.07
C LEU A 124 2.73 -8.25 -0.82
N GLY A 125 1.96 -8.73 -1.80
CA GLY A 125 1.26 -10.01 -1.71
C GLY A 125 2.22 -11.18 -1.57
N SER A 126 3.31 -11.20 -2.33
CA SER A 126 4.33 -12.26 -2.28
C SER A 126 5.12 -12.24 -0.99
N ALA A 127 5.55 -11.06 -0.52
CA ALA A 127 6.28 -10.93 0.73
C ALA A 127 5.44 -11.38 1.93
N GLN A 128 4.18 -10.94 1.99
CA GLN A 128 3.25 -11.31 3.05
C GLN A 128 2.84 -12.79 2.96
N TRP A 129 2.66 -13.31 1.75
CA TRP A 129 2.43 -14.73 1.51
C TRP A 129 3.57 -15.58 2.09
N LEU A 130 4.83 -15.21 1.87
CA LEU A 130 5.97 -15.95 2.43
C LEU A 130 5.94 -15.97 3.98
N VAL A 131 5.53 -14.87 4.61
CA VAL A 131 5.36 -14.82 6.07
C VAL A 131 4.25 -15.78 6.53
N LEU A 132 3.11 -15.80 5.84
CA LEU A 132 2.02 -16.73 6.13
C LEU A 132 2.42 -18.20 5.88
N PHE A 133 3.16 -18.45 4.80
CA PHE A 133 3.65 -19.76 4.43
C PHE A 133 4.60 -20.32 5.50
N GLN A 134 5.55 -19.50 5.97
CA GLN A 134 6.46 -19.86 7.06
C GLN A 134 5.72 -20.08 8.39
N ALA A 135 4.60 -19.39 8.61
CA ALA A 135 3.75 -19.57 9.78
C ALA A 135 2.82 -20.81 9.70
N GLY A 136 2.87 -21.60 8.61
CA GLY A 136 2.14 -22.85 8.45
C GLY A 136 0.87 -22.78 7.59
N TYR A 137 0.51 -21.62 7.05
CA TYR A 137 -0.71 -21.42 6.27
C TYR A 137 -0.56 -21.75 4.77
N ARG A 138 0.07 -22.88 4.42
CA ARG A 138 0.65 -23.16 3.08
C ARG A 138 -0.24 -22.91 1.85
N LEU A 139 -1.31 -23.68 1.65
CA LEU A 139 -2.10 -23.63 0.41
C LEU A 139 -3.04 -22.42 0.35
N ARG A 140 -3.63 -22.02 1.48
CA ARG A 140 -4.62 -20.92 1.53
C ARG A 140 -3.98 -19.55 1.47
N SER A 141 -2.74 -19.42 1.93
CA SER A 141 -2.01 -18.16 1.84
C SER A 141 -1.72 -17.77 0.39
N LEU A 142 -1.77 -18.68 -0.60
CA LEU A 142 -1.60 -18.30 -2.01
C LEU A 142 -2.69 -17.35 -2.52
N LEU A 143 -3.91 -17.44 -1.96
CA LEU A 143 -5.00 -16.51 -2.28
C LEU A 143 -4.71 -15.07 -1.81
N TRP A 144 -3.72 -14.90 -0.94
CA TRP A 144 -3.28 -13.59 -0.48
C TRP A 144 -2.75 -12.72 -1.62
N ILE A 145 -2.03 -13.33 -2.56
CA ILE A 145 -1.40 -12.62 -3.68
C ILE A 145 -2.45 -11.96 -4.58
N PRO A 146 -3.42 -12.68 -5.19
CA PRO A 146 -4.41 -12.06 -6.07
C PRO A 146 -5.30 -11.05 -5.33
N VAL A 147 -5.61 -11.29 -4.05
CA VAL A 147 -6.37 -10.32 -3.22
C VAL A 147 -5.59 -9.03 -3.05
N THR A 148 -4.29 -9.12 -2.79
CA THR A 148 -3.44 -7.96 -2.62
C THR A 148 -3.31 -7.18 -3.94
N ILE A 149 -3.15 -7.88 -5.07
CA ILE A 149 -3.16 -7.28 -6.41
C ILE A 149 -4.44 -6.49 -6.65
N ILE A 150 -5.60 -7.13 -6.49
CA ILE A 150 -6.90 -6.48 -6.72
C ILE A 150 -7.08 -5.29 -5.77
N GLY A 151 -6.75 -5.46 -4.49
CA GLY A 151 -6.90 -4.42 -3.48
C GLY A 151 -6.00 -3.21 -3.72
N CYS A 152 -4.72 -3.42 -4.06
CA CYS A 152 -3.79 -2.34 -4.38
C CYS A 152 -4.19 -1.62 -5.68
N THR A 153 -4.51 -2.36 -6.75
CA THR A 153 -4.93 -1.74 -8.01
C THR A 153 -6.23 -0.95 -7.85
N ALA A 154 -7.22 -1.48 -7.12
CA ALA A 154 -8.46 -0.76 -6.84
C ALA A 154 -8.21 0.48 -5.97
N ALA A 155 -7.36 0.39 -4.95
CA ALA A 155 -7.02 1.51 -4.09
C ALA A 155 -6.39 2.67 -4.87
N ILE A 156 -5.45 2.37 -5.77
CA ILE A 156 -4.79 3.36 -6.61
C ILE A 156 -5.76 3.96 -7.62
N ALA A 157 -6.60 3.14 -8.26
CA ALA A 157 -7.61 3.62 -9.20
C ALA A 157 -8.62 4.56 -8.54
N VAL A 158 -9.05 4.25 -7.30
CA VAL A 158 -9.94 5.13 -6.52
C VAL A 158 -9.23 6.41 -6.10
N ALA A 159 -7.97 6.32 -5.68
CA ALA A 159 -7.19 7.49 -5.30
C ALA A 159 -6.98 8.46 -6.47
N ASP A 160 -6.72 7.92 -7.66
CA ASP A 160 -6.58 8.72 -8.88
C ASP A 160 -7.90 9.34 -9.33
N TYR A 161 -8.99 8.56 -9.37
CA TYR A 161 -10.32 9.07 -9.73
C TYR A 161 -10.73 10.27 -8.87
N LEU A 162 -10.38 10.25 -7.58
CA LEU A 162 -10.66 11.33 -6.64
C LEU A 162 -9.67 12.49 -6.71
N ALA A 163 -8.52 12.31 -7.38
CA ALA A 163 -7.52 13.35 -7.60
C ALA A 163 -7.76 14.17 -8.89
N VAL A 164 -8.75 13.81 -9.72
CA VAL A 164 -9.08 14.51 -10.97
C VAL A 164 -9.62 15.94 -10.69
N PRO A 165 -9.19 16.97 -11.45
CA PRO A 165 -8.91 18.30 -10.90
C PRO A 165 -10.01 19.35 -11.13
N GLU A 166 -11.26 19.11 -10.72
CA GLU A 166 -12.28 20.18 -10.78
C GLU A 166 -12.22 21.22 -9.63
N ALA A 167 -11.27 21.11 -8.70
CA ALA A 167 -10.91 22.24 -7.82
C ALA A 167 -9.47 22.12 -7.27
N MET A 168 -8.58 23.02 -7.70
CA MET A 168 -7.16 23.07 -7.29
C MET A 168 -6.90 23.29 -5.78
N LEU A 169 -7.92 23.56 -4.96
CA LEU A 169 -7.79 23.55 -3.48
C LEU A 169 -7.98 22.14 -2.86
N MET A 170 -8.38 21.16 -3.68
CA MET A 170 -8.75 19.79 -3.29
C MET A 170 -7.72 18.75 -3.77
N SER A 171 -6.55 19.11 -4.32
CA SER A 171 -5.58 18.11 -4.82
C SER A 171 -4.95 17.29 -3.70
N PHE A 172 -4.49 17.94 -2.62
CA PHE A 172 -3.98 17.26 -1.43
C PHE A 172 -5.11 16.54 -0.67
N LEU A 173 -6.27 17.19 -0.53
CA LEU A 173 -7.42 16.60 0.16
C LEU A 173 -7.97 15.39 -0.60
N GLY A 174 -8.03 15.44 -1.94
CA GLY A 174 -8.46 14.38 -2.82
C GLY A 174 -7.48 13.20 -2.81
N LEU A 175 -6.18 13.48 -2.82
CA LEU A 175 -5.15 12.45 -2.63
C LEU A 175 -5.24 11.81 -1.24
N LEU A 176 -5.45 12.61 -0.19
CA LEU A 176 -5.62 12.12 1.17
C LEU A 176 -6.90 11.27 1.33
N VAL A 177 -8.03 11.74 0.80
CA VAL A 177 -9.30 10.99 0.78
C VAL A 177 -9.17 9.72 -0.05
N GLY A 178 -8.47 9.80 -1.18
CA GLY A 178 -8.13 8.68 -2.05
C GLY A 178 -7.31 7.61 -1.34
N LEU A 179 -6.24 8.01 -0.65
CA LEU A 179 -5.41 7.13 0.17
C LEU A 179 -6.21 6.50 1.32
N ILE A 180 -7.08 7.28 1.97
CA ILE A 180 -7.95 6.77 3.05
C ILE A 180 -8.92 5.73 2.49
N LEU A 181 -9.64 6.03 1.40
CA LEU A 181 -10.61 5.12 0.80
C LEU A 181 -9.93 3.89 0.22
N GLY A 182 -8.80 4.04 -0.45
CA GLY A 182 -7.98 2.94 -0.93
C GLY A 182 -7.48 2.05 0.20
N GLY A 183 -7.00 2.65 1.29
CA GLY A 183 -6.62 1.94 2.51
C GLY A 183 -7.79 1.19 3.17
N VAL A 184 -8.99 1.77 3.16
CA VAL A 184 -10.22 1.11 3.64
C VAL A 184 -10.58 -0.08 2.76
N ILE A 185 -10.59 0.08 1.43
CA ILE A 185 -10.90 -1.00 0.48
C ILE A 185 -9.91 -2.15 0.66
N TYR A 186 -8.61 -1.83 0.65
CA TYR A 186 -7.55 -2.81 0.86
C TYR A 186 -7.67 -3.48 2.23
N GLY A 187 -7.92 -2.73 3.29
CA GLY A 187 -8.12 -3.25 4.65
C GLY A 187 -9.33 -4.16 4.78
N VAL A 188 -10.46 -3.83 4.15
CA VAL A 188 -11.67 -4.65 4.12
C VAL A 188 -11.41 -5.97 3.38
N LEU A 189 -10.80 -5.92 2.19
CA LEU A 189 -10.46 -7.12 1.41
C LEU A 189 -9.50 -8.03 2.19
N THR A 190 -8.45 -7.45 2.77
CA THR A 190 -7.47 -8.13 3.62
C THR A 190 -8.15 -8.78 4.84
N GLY A 191 -9.03 -8.04 5.52
CA GLY A 191 -9.77 -8.52 6.68
C GLY A 191 -10.74 -9.66 6.34
N LEU A 192 -11.47 -9.56 5.23
CA LEU A 192 -12.34 -10.62 4.73
C LEU A 192 -11.55 -11.90 4.42
N VAL A 193 -10.34 -11.76 3.86
CA VAL A 193 -9.52 -12.90 3.49
C VAL A 193 -8.91 -13.58 4.72
N LEU A 194 -8.42 -12.80 5.67
CA LEU A 194 -7.98 -13.31 6.96
C LEU A 194 -9.12 -14.07 7.66
N THR A 195 -10.28 -13.44 7.81
CA THR A 195 -11.41 -14.01 8.56
C THR A 195 -12.03 -15.23 7.90
N LYS A 196 -12.21 -15.24 6.57
CA LYS A 196 -12.86 -16.36 5.87
C LYS A 196 -11.92 -17.51 5.52
N PHE A 197 -10.68 -17.24 5.14
CA PHE A 197 -9.83 -18.25 4.50
C PHE A 197 -8.67 -18.71 5.38
N ILE A 198 -8.05 -17.81 6.13
CA ILE A 198 -6.86 -18.13 6.94
C ILE A 198 -7.25 -18.57 8.35
N LEU A 199 -8.34 -18.02 8.91
CA LEU A 199 -8.72 -18.18 10.32
C LEU A 199 -9.89 -19.14 10.56
N ASN A 200 -10.40 -19.82 9.54
CA ASN A 200 -11.40 -20.88 9.75
C ASN A 200 -10.69 -22.14 10.27
N PRO A 201 -10.82 -22.51 11.57
CA PRO A 201 -9.95 -23.50 12.22
C PRO A 201 -10.26 -24.94 11.84
N LYS A 202 -11.38 -25.19 11.17
CA LYS A 202 -11.85 -26.55 10.85
C LYS A 202 -10.94 -27.31 9.88
N ASP A 203 -10.01 -26.62 9.23
CA ASP A 203 -9.23 -27.18 8.12
C ASP A 203 -7.71 -27.25 8.39
N THR A 204 -7.24 -26.84 9.57
CA THR A 204 -5.83 -26.97 10.00
C THR A 204 -5.52 -28.29 10.70
N GLN A 205 -6.50 -29.20 10.78
CA GLN A 205 -6.37 -30.52 11.42
C GLN A 205 -6.34 -31.70 10.42
N SER A 206 -6.27 -31.45 9.11
CA SER A 206 -6.11 -32.50 8.08
C SER A 206 -4.67 -32.65 7.63
#